data_AF-A0A6J6A5S4-F1
#
_entry.id   AF-A0A6J6A5S4-F1
#
_cell.length_a   1.000
_cell.length_b   1.000
_cell.length_c   1.000
_cell.angle_alpha   90.00
_cell.angle_beta   90.00
_cell.angle_gamma   90.00
#
_symmetry.space_group_name_H-M   'P 1'
#
loop_
_entity.id
_entity.type
_entity.pdbx_description
1 polymer ?
#
loop_
_entity_poly.entity_id
_entity_poly.type
_entity_poly.pdbx_seq_one_letter_code
_entity_poly.pdbx_strand_id
1 'polypeptide(L)' 'MVADTQSLRAIAELAEQRGDLDAALAEAIRSARRAHRSWSEIGAMLGVSKQAAQRKYSKVAV' A
#
# COMPACT_ATOMS: atom_id res chain seq x y z
N MET A 1 -28.45 19.45 -8.25
CA MET A 1 -27.25 19.18 -7.43
C MET A 1 -26.73 17.73 -7.63
N VAL A 2 -26.74 17.22 -8.86
CA VAL A 2 -26.35 15.82 -9.18
C VAL A 2 -24.82 15.68 -9.33
N ALA A 3 -24.14 16.73 -9.81
CA ALA A 3 -22.68 16.76 -9.98
C ALA A 3 -21.92 16.67 -8.65
N ASP A 4 -22.42 17.29 -7.58
CA ASP A 4 -21.83 17.22 -6.24
C ASP A 4 -21.90 15.79 -5.69
N THR A 5 -23.05 15.11 -5.88
CA THR A 5 -23.22 13.72 -5.47
C THR A 5 -22.33 12.76 -6.27
N GLN A 6 -22.14 13.01 -7.57
CA GLN A 6 -21.22 12.22 -8.41
C GLN A 6 -19.76 12.38 -7.96
N SER A 7 -19.34 13.61 -7.66
CA SER A 7 -17.98 13.90 -7.18
C SER A 7 -17.69 13.22 -5.84
N LEU A 8 -18.64 13.27 -4.90
CA LEU A 8 -18.52 12.58 -3.61
C LEU A 8 -18.49 11.06 -3.75
N ARG A 9 -19.31 10.49 -4.65
CA ARG A 9 -19.27 9.05 -4.93
C ARG A 9 -17.93 8.62 -5.52
N ALA A 10 -17.40 9.37 -6.47
CA ALA A 10 -16.08 9.08 -7.05
C ALA A 10 -14.97 9.09 -5.99
N ILE A 11 -15.02 10.01 -5.03
CA ILE A 11 -14.08 10.04 -3.90
C ILE A 11 -14.21 8.77 -3.05
N ALA A 12 -15.43 8.33 -2.74
CA ALA A 12 -15.66 7.12 -1.96
C ALA A 12 -15.13 5.87 -2.68
N GLU A 13 -15.44 5.71 -3.97
CA GLU A 13 -14.96 4.59 -4.79
C GLU A 13 -13.42 4.57 -4.88
N LEU A 14 -12.77 5.72 -5.06
CA LEU A 14 -11.32 5.82 -5.07
C LEU A 14 -10.70 5.52 -3.69
N ALA A 15 -11.38 5.88 -2.61
CA ALA A 15 -10.92 5.58 -1.26
C ALA A 15 -10.99 4.07 -0.97
N GLU A 16 -12.04 3.39 -1.42
CA GLU A 16 -12.17 1.93 -1.34
C GLU A 16 -11.07 1.24 -2.17
N GLN A 17 -10.89 1.63 -3.43
CA GLN A 17 -9.83 1.11 -4.29
C GLN A 17 -8.43 1.30 -3.69
N ARG A 18 -8.18 2.44 -3.04
CA ARG A 18 -6.91 2.67 -2.33
C ARG A 18 -6.73 1.70 -1.17
N GLY A 19 -7.80 1.41 -0.42
CA GLY A 19 -7.77 0.42 0.66
C GLY A 19 -7.44 -0.98 0.15
N ASP A 20 -8.08 -1.39 -0.95
CA ASP A 20 -7.82 -2.70 -1.58
C ASP A 20 -6.38 -2.80 -2.09
N LEU A 21 -5.88 -1.73 -2.73
CA LEU A 21 -4.50 -1.69 -3.21
C LEU A 21 -3.49 -1.70 -2.06
N ASP A 22 -3.74 -0.97 -0.98
CA ASP A 22 -2.89 -0.98 0.22
C ASP A 22 -2.85 -2.39 0.85
N ALA A 23 -4.00 -3.10 0.90
CA ALA A 23 -4.07 -4.47 1.39
C ALA A 23 -3.30 -5.46 0.49
N ALA A 24 -3.48 -5.36 -0.82
CA ALA A 24 -2.75 -6.18 -1.80
C ALA A 24 -1.23 -5.94 -1.72
N LEU A 25 -0.82 -4.68 -1.56
CA LEU A 25 0.59 -4.32 -1.40
C LEU A 25 1.18 -4.87 -0.10
N ALA A 26 0.41 -4.84 1.00
CA ALA A 26 0.82 -5.42 2.27
C ALA A 26 1.04 -6.94 2.17
N GLU A 27 0.16 -7.68 1.48
CA GLU A 27 0.35 -9.13 1.26
C GLU A 27 1.57 -9.41 0.36
N ALA A 28 1.77 -8.64 -0.70
CA ALA A 28 2.95 -8.77 -1.56
C ALA A 28 4.25 -8.56 -0.78
N ILE A 29 4.29 -7.54 0.10
CA ILE A 29 5.44 -7.27 0.98
C ILE A 29 5.63 -8.40 1.98
N ARG A 30 4.55 -8.91 2.59
CA ARG A 30 4.62 -10.06 3.50
C ARG A 30 5.20 -11.29 2.81
N SER A 31 4.76 -11.57 1.59
CA SER A 31 5.29 -12.66 0.76
C SER A 31 6.78 -12.46 0.46
N ALA A 32 7.20 -11.26 0.05
CA ALA A 32 8.61 -10.93 -0.18
C ALA A 32 9.47 -11.11 1.10
N ARG A 33 8.94 -10.69 2.26
CA ARG A 33 9.61 -10.88 3.56
C ARG A 33 9.73 -12.35 3.94
N ARG A 34 8.71 -13.18 3.69
CA ARG A 34 8.76 -14.63 3.85
C ARG A 34 9.77 -15.29 2.90
N ALA A 35 9.94 -14.74 1.70
CA ALA A 35 10.99 -15.12 0.75
C ALA A 35 12.37 -14.52 1.09
N HIS A 36 12.59 -14.07 2.32
CA HIS A 36 13.83 -13.50 2.84
C HIS A 36 14.35 -12.24 2.11
N ARG A 37 13.51 -11.54 1.33
CA ARG A 37 13.89 -10.27 0.71
C ARG A 37 14.09 -9.19 1.74
N SER A 38 15.16 -8.41 1.60
CA SER A 38 15.53 -7.35 2.52
C SER A 38 14.62 -6.12 2.38
N TRP A 39 14.52 -5.32 3.46
CA TRP A 39 13.83 -4.03 3.41
C TRP A 39 14.46 -3.03 2.43
N SER A 40 15.75 -3.19 2.11
CA SER A 40 16.42 -2.37 1.10
C SER A 40 15.93 -2.71 -0.31
N GLU A 41 15.86 -4.00 -0.66
CA GLU A 41 15.30 -4.46 -1.95
C GLU A 41 13.83 -4.03 -2.09
N ILE A 42 13.02 -4.23 -1.05
CA ILE A 42 11.60 -3.84 -1.04
C ILE A 42 11.46 -2.30 -1.17
N GLY A 43 12.26 -1.53 -0.43
CA GLY A 43 12.25 -0.06 -0.54
C GLY A 43 12.58 0.42 -1.95
N ALA A 44 13.60 -0.17 -2.58
CA ALA A 44 13.97 0.15 -3.96
C ALA A 44 12.81 -0.08 -4.95
N MET A 45 12.08 -1.18 -4.81
CA MET A 45 10.90 -1.47 -5.66
C MET A 45 9.72 -0.53 -5.40
N LEU A 46 9.59 -0.03 -4.17
CA LEU A 46 8.58 0.94 -3.79
C LEU A 46 8.97 2.40 -4.13
N GLY A 47 10.20 2.64 -4.61
CA GLY A 47 10.71 4.00 -4.82
C GLY A 47 10.93 4.79 -3.53
N VAL A 48 11.13 4.12 -2.40
CA VAL A 48 11.33 4.76 -1.08
C VAL A 48 12.58 4.23 -0.39
N SER A 49 13.05 4.94 0.64
CA SER A 49 14.18 4.44 1.44
C SER A 49 13.81 3.18 2.23
N LYS A 50 14.82 2.36 2.57
CA LYS A 50 14.68 1.20 3.48
C LYS A 50 13.89 1.56 4.74
N GLN A 51 14.24 2.67 5.39
CA GLN A 51 13.64 3.08 6.65
C GLN A 51 12.18 3.51 6.47
N ALA A 52 11.85 4.13 5.33
CA ALA A 52 10.47 4.47 4.99
C ALA A 52 9.62 3.21 4.76
N ALA A 53 10.12 2.24 4.00
CA ALA A 53 9.46 0.96 3.78
C ALA A 53 9.27 0.19 5.10
N GLN A 54 10.33 0.05 5.90
CA GLN A 54 10.26 -0.63 7.19
C GLN A 54 9.27 0.06 8.13
N ARG A 55 9.30 1.40 8.24
CA ARG A 55 8.38 2.14 9.11
C ARG A 55 6.92 1.94 8.70
N LYS A 56 6.62 1.93 7.39
CA LYS A 56 5.25 1.78 6.89
C LYS A 56 4.74 0.34 7.01
N TYR A 57 5.56 -0.65 6.68
CA TYR A 57 5.09 -2.02 6.48
C TYR A 57 5.56 -3.05 7.52
N SER A 58 6.46 -2.71 8.45
CA SER A 58 6.96 -3.66 9.46
C SER A 58 5.85 -4.27 10.33
N LYS A 59 4.77 -3.55 10.60
CA LYS A 59 3.64 -4.02 11.43
C LYS A 59 2.74 -5.01 10.72
N VAL A 60 2.71 -5.00 9.39
CA VAL A 60 1.85 -5.87 8.56
C VAL A 60 2.61 -7.03 7.94
N ALA A 61 3.94 -6.94 7.89
CA ALA A 61 4.83 -7.93 7.27
C ALA A 61 5.47 -8.90 8.27
N VAL A 62 4.87 -9.03 9.47
CA VAL A 62 5.22 -10.04 10.50
C VAL A 62 4.78 -11.42 10.04
#